data_AF-A0A1D3KAG8-F1
#
_entry.id   AF-A0A1D3KAG8-F1
#
_cell.length_a   1.000
_cell.length_b   1.000
_cell.length_c   1.000
_cell.angle_alpha   90.00
_cell.angle_beta   90.00
_cell.angle_gamma   90.00
#
_symmetry.space_group_name_H-M   'P 1'
#
loop_
_entity.id
_entity.type
_entity.pdbx_description
1 polymer ?
#
loop_
_entity_poly.entity_id
_entity_poly.type
_entity_poly.pdbx_seq_one_letter_code
_entity_poly.pdbx_strand_id
1 'polypeptide(L)'
;MPRSLLPAPRLWLLILSALCLSGCAGVKVNAIKNDDYLALRRGDVLTTGDLSASARTTLQIVGIAEKDCRKDLPVCRQQLADNPGLADENRLSALAELWLLDAMRSVAPQDIRVEAYLESARYAYAYLFFTSRSTGLRALEDRQTQVRDYYNFAVQEALTQLFELYRGKPPSEAADGRFHLQLVHWSLSGTMQEVRLSEGRLLPQELIPAASLSFAGLRNQYRRDGLGAELVAVTRKRVVSSQSAQLPWSETPFPAVSAVIRFPGETGIWGAMEPKPNVGPPRTSS
;
A
#
# COMPACT_ATOMS: atom_id res chain seq x y z
N MET A 1 79.90 1.57 -7.92
CA MET A 1 78.44 1.73 -7.91
C MET A 1 77.96 1.73 -6.47
N PRO A 2 77.59 2.86 -5.85
CA PRO A 2 77.16 2.88 -4.46
C PRO A 2 75.65 2.59 -4.37
N ARG A 3 75.28 1.62 -3.53
CA ARG A 3 73.89 1.37 -3.12
C ARG A 3 73.53 2.40 -2.03
N SER A 4 72.77 3.42 -2.40
CA SER A 4 72.19 4.38 -1.46
C SER A 4 71.07 3.72 -0.66
N LEU A 5 71.35 3.37 0.60
CA LEU A 5 70.36 2.96 1.59
C LEU A 5 69.51 4.19 1.99
N LEU A 6 68.21 4.14 1.74
CA LEU A 6 67.25 5.17 2.14
C LEU A 6 67.15 5.24 3.68
N PRO A 7 67.01 6.43 4.29
CA PRO A 7 66.92 6.59 5.74
C PRO A 7 65.60 6.04 6.29
N ALA A 8 65.66 5.30 7.40
CA ALA A 8 64.55 4.62 8.08
C ALA A 8 63.22 5.42 8.21
N PRO A 9 63.20 6.72 8.54
CA PRO A 9 61.94 7.46 8.65
C PRO A 9 61.24 7.70 7.30
N ARG A 10 61.99 7.76 6.19
CA ARG A 10 61.40 7.89 4.84
C ARG A 10 60.75 6.59 4.38
N LEU A 11 61.29 5.44 4.80
CA LEU A 11 60.71 4.13 4.52
C LEU A 11 59.37 3.97 5.25
N TRP A 12 59.28 4.40 6.51
CA TRP A 12 58.04 4.36 7.30
C TRP A 12 56.95 5.28 6.72
N LEU A 13 57.30 6.49 6.27
CA LEU A 13 56.37 7.41 5.57
C LEU A 13 55.87 6.84 4.24
N LEU A 14 56.71 6.09 3.52
CA LEU A 14 56.32 5.40 2.28
C LEU A 14 55.39 4.21 2.55
N ILE A 15 55.62 3.47 3.63
CA ILE A 15 54.75 2.35 4.05
C ILE A 15 53.39 2.89 4.51
N LEU A 16 53.37 3.95 5.33
CA LEU A 16 52.13 4.55 5.83
C LEU A 16 51.29 5.14 4.69
N SER A 17 51.93 5.80 3.72
CA SER A 17 51.24 6.30 2.53
C SER A 17 50.74 5.15 1.65
N ALA A 18 51.50 4.07 1.44
CA ALA A 18 51.03 2.89 0.71
C ALA A 18 49.81 2.21 1.36
N LEU A 19 49.74 2.14 2.70
CA LEU A 19 48.57 1.63 3.45
C LEU A 19 47.33 2.53 3.29
N CYS A 20 47.51 3.85 3.17
CA CYS A 20 46.40 4.77 2.90
C CYS A 20 45.85 4.66 1.47
N LEU A 21 46.62 4.15 0.50
CA LEU A 21 46.17 3.97 -0.88
C LEU A 21 45.39 2.65 -1.13
N SER A 22 45.33 1.72 -0.18
CA SER A 22 44.60 0.44 -0.35
C SER A 22 43.09 0.51 -0.12
N GLY A 23 42.50 1.71 -0.04
CA GLY A 23 41.06 1.92 0.16
C GLY A 23 40.22 1.87 -1.12
N CYS A 24 40.44 0.91 -2.02
CA CYS A 24 39.54 0.69 -3.16
C CYS A 24 38.57 -0.44 -2.83
N ALA A 25 37.37 -0.09 -2.34
CA ALA A 25 36.27 -1.05 -2.26
C ALA A 25 35.85 -1.41 -3.70
N GLY A 26 36.36 -2.54 -4.21
CA GLY A 26 36.01 -3.04 -5.54
C GLY A 26 34.53 -3.44 -5.58
N VAL A 27 33.73 -2.70 -6.35
CA VAL A 27 32.33 -3.07 -6.61
C VAL A 27 32.30 -4.11 -7.72
N LYS A 28 31.87 -5.34 -7.40
CA LYS A 28 31.72 -6.41 -8.39
C LYS A 28 30.40 -6.21 -9.15
N VAL A 29 30.49 -6.04 -10.47
CA VAL A 29 29.32 -5.99 -11.35
C VAL A 29 29.11 -7.37 -11.97
N ASN A 30 27.90 -7.91 -11.86
CA ASN A 30 27.51 -9.16 -12.50
C ASN A 30 26.41 -8.87 -13.54
N ALA A 31 26.43 -9.55 -14.68
CA ALA A 31 25.32 -9.50 -15.63
C ALA A 31 24.07 -10.18 -15.01
N ILE A 32 22.92 -9.52 -15.12
CA ILE A 32 21.62 -10.02 -14.63
C ILE A 32 20.75 -10.35 -15.86
N LYS A 33 19.95 -11.43 -15.78
CA LYS A 33 19.01 -11.77 -16.86
C LYS A 33 17.82 -10.80 -16.88
N ASN A 34 17.20 -10.62 -18.04
CA ASN A 34 16.06 -9.71 -18.18
C ASN A 34 14.89 -10.05 -17.25
N ASP A 35 14.56 -11.34 -17.10
CA ASP A 35 13.48 -11.78 -16.22
C ASP A 35 13.78 -11.49 -14.75
N ASP A 36 15.03 -11.72 -14.32
CA ASP A 36 15.49 -11.42 -12.96
C ASP A 36 15.45 -9.90 -12.70
N TYR A 37 15.81 -9.08 -13.70
CA TYR A 37 15.70 -7.62 -13.61
C TYR A 37 14.25 -7.15 -13.50
N LEU A 38 13.33 -7.71 -14.30
CA LEU A 38 11.91 -7.37 -14.24
C LEU A 38 11.28 -7.82 -12.92
N ALA A 39 11.60 -9.02 -12.45
CA ALA A 39 11.19 -9.51 -11.14
C ALA A 39 11.72 -8.62 -10.01
N LEU A 40 12.95 -8.11 -10.10
CA LEU A 40 13.50 -7.19 -9.11
C LEU A 40 12.79 -5.84 -9.10
N ARG A 41 12.41 -5.31 -10.28
CA ARG A 41 11.72 -4.01 -10.41
C ARG A 41 10.25 -4.07 -10.02
N ARG A 42 9.56 -5.17 -10.34
CA ARG A 42 8.12 -5.32 -10.14
C ARG A 42 7.75 -6.16 -8.91
N GLY A 43 8.71 -6.88 -8.35
CA GLY A 43 8.51 -7.71 -7.17
C GLY A 43 8.29 -6.86 -5.92
N ASP A 44 7.29 -7.27 -5.16
CA ASP A 44 6.88 -6.71 -3.88
C ASP A 44 6.12 -7.76 -3.05
N VAL A 45 5.59 -7.33 -1.91
CA VAL A 45 4.87 -8.21 -0.98
C VAL A 45 3.61 -8.84 -1.58
N LEU A 46 2.93 -8.16 -2.51
CA LEU A 46 1.71 -8.67 -3.14
C LEU A 46 2.00 -9.71 -4.22
N THR A 47 3.12 -9.56 -4.91
CA THR A 47 3.49 -10.41 -6.05
C THR A 47 4.41 -11.56 -5.66
N THR A 48 5.39 -11.32 -4.80
CA THR A 48 6.44 -12.28 -4.43
C THR A 48 6.38 -12.72 -2.97
N GLY A 49 5.66 -11.99 -2.12
CA GLY A 49 5.71 -12.16 -0.65
C GLY A 49 6.98 -11.57 -0.01
N ASP A 50 7.91 -11.07 -0.83
CA ASP A 50 9.14 -10.43 -0.40
C ASP A 50 9.08 -8.90 -0.54
N LEU A 51 9.98 -8.18 0.13
CA LEU A 51 9.98 -6.73 0.14
C LEU A 51 10.51 -6.22 -1.19
N SER A 52 9.88 -5.17 -1.70
CA SER A 52 10.28 -4.49 -2.93
C SER A 52 11.72 -4.02 -2.84
N ALA A 53 12.35 -3.85 -4.01
CA ALA A 53 13.69 -3.27 -4.07
C ALA A 53 13.74 -1.86 -3.41
N SER A 54 12.65 -1.09 -3.49
CA SER A 54 12.53 0.24 -2.88
C SER A 54 12.50 0.16 -1.35
N ALA A 55 11.70 -0.75 -0.78
CA ALA A 55 11.65 -0.94 0.67
C ALA A 55 13.00 -1.45 1.21
N ARG A 56 13.62 -2.43 0.54
CA ARG A 56 14.94 -2.96 0.93
C ARG A 56 16.04 -1.89 0.88
N THR A 57 16.03 -1.03 -0.14
CA THR A 57 16.95 0.11 -0.23
C THR A 57 16.72 1.09 0.93
N THR A 58 15.46 1.35 1.27
CA THR A 58 15.11 2.23 2.40
C THR A 58 15.61 1.66 3.72
N LEU A 59 15.46 0.36 3.96
CA LEU A 59 16.00 -0.32 5.14
C LEU A 59 17.54 -0.24 5.20
N GLN A 60 18.21 -0.42 4.05
CA GLN A 60 19.67 -0.32 3.98
C GLN A 60 20.19 1.08 4.31
N ILE A 61 19.50 2.15 3.91
CA ILE A 61 19.87 3.53 4.24
C ILE A 61 19.93 3.76 5.75
N VAL A 62 19.03 3.12 6.50
CA VAL A 62 18.97 3.22 7.97
C VAL A 62 19.73 2.10 8.68
N GLY A 63 20.49 1.29 7.95
CA GLY A 63 21.31 0.22 8.51
C GLY A 63 20.54 -1.00 9.02
N ILE A 64 19.29 -1.18 8.60
CA ILE A 64 18.46 -2.32 9.00
C ILE A 64 18.58 -3.43 7.95
N ALA A 65 19.02 -4.61 8.37
CA ALA A 65 18.99 -5.79 7.52
C ALA A 65 17.56 -6.29 7.35
N GLU A 66 17.15 -6.59 6.11
CA GLU A 66 15.80 -7.10 5.81
C GLU A 66 15.42 -8.31 6.66
N LYS A 67 16.36 -9.26 6.84
CA LYS A 67 16.12 -10.47 7.62
C LYS A 67 15.78 -10.16 9.07
N ASP A 68 16.41 -9.16 9.65
CA ASP A 68 16.17 -8.77 11.04
C ASP A 68 14.87 -7.97 11.15
N CYS A 69 14.60 -7.09 10.17
CA CYS A 69 13.32 -6.41 10.04
C CYS A 69 12.14 -7.38 9.98
N ARG A 70 12.27 -8.48 9.22
CA ARG A 70 11.21 -9.50 9.11
C ARG A 70 10.99 -10.32 10.37
N LYS A 71 12.00 -10.44 11.24
CA LYS A 71 11.87 -11.16 12.53
C LYS A 71 11.05 -10.35 13.52
N ASP A 72 11.24 -9.03 13.53
CA ASP A 72 10.55 -8.10 14.42
C ASP A 72 10.04 -6.89 13.63
N LEU A 73 8.91 -7.09 12.95
CA LEU A 73 8.29 -6.05 12.15
C LEU A 73 7.87 -4.82 12.98
N PRO A 74 7.26 -4.95 14.18
CA PRO A 74 6.94 -3.79 15.01
C PRO A 74 8.14 -2.90 15.31
N VAL A 75 9.26 -3.47 15.77
CA VAL A 75 10.47 -2.70 16.06
C VAL A 75 11.05 -2.08 14.80
N CYS A 76 11.09 -2.84 13.69
CA CYS A 76 11.57 -2.33 12.42
C CYS A 76 10.77 -1.11 11.92
N ARG A 77 9.43 -1.19 11.98
CA ARG A 77 8.55 -0.09 11.56
C ARG A 77 8.76 1.14 12.43
N GLN A 78 8.91 0.97 13.74
CA GLN A 78 9.15 2.10 14.64
C GLN A 78 10.47 2.80 14.33
N GLN A 79 11.56 2.05 14.17
CA GLN A 79 12.87 2.60 13.79
C GLN A 79 12.81 3.35 12.46
N LEU A 80 12.03 2.85 11.50
CA LEU A 80 11.87 3.48 10.19
C LEU A 80 11.02 4.76 10.27
N ALA A 81 9.95 4.75 11.08
CA ALA A 81 9.07 5.90 11.27
C ALA A 81 9.80 7.08 11.95
N ASP A 82 10.62 6.77 12.95
CA ASP A 82 11.32 7.77 13.77
C ASP A 82 12.60 8.31 13.14
N ASN A 83 13.02 7.78 11.98
CA ASN A 83 14.28 8.18 11.35
C ASN A 83 14.12 9.51 10.57
N PRO A 84 14.77 10.62 11.00
CA PRO A 84 14.66 11.90 10.33
C PRO A 84 15.49 12.00 9.04
N GLY A 85 16.40 11.05 8.80
CA GLY A 85 17.27 11.02 7.63
C GLY A 85 16.62 10.46 6.37
N LEU A 86 15.38 9.96 6.46
CA LEU A 86 14.64 9.45 5.32
C LEU A 86 13.72 10.50 4.71
N ALA A 87 13.76 10.60 3.38
CA ALA A 87 12.74 11.33 2.63
C ALA A 87 11.36 10.70 2.86
N ASP A 88 10.33 11.54 2.98
CA ASP A 88 8.96 11.11 3.26
C ASP A 88 8.46 10.05 2.29
N GLU A 89 8.75 10.19 1.00
CA GLU A 89 8.34 9.21 -0.01
C GLU A 89 8.90 7.81 0.25
N ASN A 90 10.18 7.72 0.63
CA ASN A 90 10.82 6.44 0.94
C ASN A 90 10.27 5.86 2.25
N ARG A 91 10.14 6.70 3.28
CA ARG A 91 9.62 6.31 4.59
C ARG A 91 8.18 5.81 4.49
N LEU A 92 7.29 6.58 3.87
CA LEU A 92 5.87 6.26 3.77
C LEU A 92 5.61 5.03 2.88
N SER A 93 6.30 4.91 1.74
CA SER A 93 6.14 3.74 0.86
C SER A 93 6.64 2.44 1.52
N ALA A 94 7.78 2.49 2.21
CA ALA A 94 8.32 1.34 2.93
C ALA A 94 7.45 0.96 4.14
N LEU A 95 6.92 1.93 4.90
CA LEU A 95 6.00 1.67 6.01
C LEU A 95 4.69 1.04 5.52
N ALA A 96 4.13 1.52 4.41
CA ALA A 96 2.94 0.92 3.81
C ALA A 96 3.18 -0.57 3.49
N GLU A 97 4.31 -0.87 2.84
CA GLU A 97 4.66 -2.25 2.48
C GLU A 97 4.93 -3.14 3.71
N LEU A 98 5.60 -2.62 4.74
CA LEU A 98 5.89 -3.38 5.97
C LEU A 98 4.62 -3.68 6.79
N TRP A 99 3.67 -2.74 6.86
CA TRP A 99 2.36 -2.99 7.48
C TRP A 99 1.55 -3.99 6.68
N LEU A 100 1.59 -3.92 5.35
CA LEU A 100 0.93 -4.87 4.48
C LEU A 100 1.50 -6.28 4.66
N LEU A 101 2.83 -6.41 4.71
CA LEU A 101 3.52 -7.66 4.99
C LEU A 101 3.11 -8.26 6.34
N ASP A 102 3.00 -7.43 7.37
CA ASP A 102 2.53 -7.87 8.69
C ASP A 102 1.09 -8.37 8.62
N ALA A 103 0.18 -7.58 8.04
CA ALA A 103 -1.23 -7.92 7.93
C ALA A 103 -1.47 -9.26 7.18
N MET A 104 -0.70 -9.50 6.10
CA MET A 104 -0.81 -10.72 5.29
C MET A 104 -0.24 -11.96 5.98
N ARG A 105 0.76 -11.80 6.85
CA ARG A 105 1.42 -12.93 7.54
C ARG A 105 0.91 -13.15 8.96
N SER A 106 0.21 -12.18 9.51
CA SER A 106 -0.27 -12.21 10.88
C SER A 106 -1.31 -13.29 11.06
N VAL A 107 -1.10 -14.11 12.08
CA VAL A 107 -2.08 -15.08 12.60
C VAL A 107 -2.89 -14.49 13.76
N ALA A 108 -2.76 -13.18 14.01
CA ALA A 108 -3.50 -12.50 15.05
C ALA A 108 -5.02 -12.54 14.81
N PRO A 109 -5.82 -12.25 15.85
CA PRO A 109 -7.26 -12.02 15.72
C PRO A 109 -7.61 -11.05 14.58
N GLN A 110 -8.79 -11.25 14.00
CA GLN A 110 -9.23 -10.55 12.79
C GLN A 110 -9.27 -9.03 12.95
N ASP A 111 -9.69 -8.53 14.11
CA ASP A 111 -9.68 -7.11 14.48
C ASP A 111 -8.26 -6.51 14.39
N ILE A 112 -7.26 -7.18 14.96
CA ILE A 112 -5.86 -6.74 14.89
C ILE A 112 -5.32 -6.76 13.46
N ARG A 113 -5.69 -7.77 12.66
CA ARG A 113 -5.30 -7.83 11.23
C ARG A 113 -5.95 -6.70 10.43
N VAL A 114 -7.21 -6.38 10.70
CA VAL A 114 -7.91 -5.23 10.08
C VAL A 114 -7.17 -3.93 10.41
N GLU A 115 -6.75 -3.72 11.66
CA GLU A 115 -5.98 -2.53 12.02
C GLU A 115 -4.64 -2.44 11.27
N ALA A 116 -3.94 -3.57 11.08
CA ALA A 116 -2.70 -3.60 10.30
C ALA A 116 -2.94 -3.26 8.80
N TYR A 117 -4.03 -3.73 8.20
CA TYR A 117 -4.43 -3.32 6.85
C TYR A 117 -4.80 -1.83 6.79
N LEU A 118 -5.51 -1.30 7.79
CA LEU A 118 -5.83 0.12 7.87
C LEU A 118 -4.56 0.99 8.00
N GLU A 119 -3.55 0.54 8.75
CA GLU A 119 -2.25 1.20 8.83
C GLU A 119 -1.52 1.19 7.48
N SER A 120 -1.46 0.05 6.79
CA SER A 120 -0.92 -0.04 5.43
C SER A 120 -1.60 0.96 4.49
N ALA A 121 -2.94 0.98 4.49
CA ALA A 121 -3.73 1.91 3.70
C ALA A 121 -3.47 3.37 4.09
N ARG A 122 -3.31 3.68 5.38
CA ARG A 122 -2.98 5.03 5.86
C ARG A 122 -1.63 5.52 5.34
N TYR A 123 -0.58 4.71 5.45
CA TYR A 123 0.75 5.08 4.96
C TYR A 123 0.78 5.18 3.43
N ALA A 124 0.10 4.28 2.73
CA ALA A 124 -0.01 4.34 1.28
C ALA A 124 -0.75 5.61 0.84
N TYR A 125 -1.87 5.94 1.49
CA TYR A 125 -2.62 7.17 1.24
C TYR A 125 -1.76 8.41 1.52
N ALA A 126 -1.00 8.42 2.61
CA ALA A 126 -0.02 9.46 2.93
C ALA A 126 1.00 9.67 1.82
N TYR A 127 1.61 8.58 1.32
CA TYR A 127 2.54 8.61 0.20
C TYR A 127 1.91 9.16 -1.08
N LEU A 128 0.65 8.81 -1.36
CA LEU A 128 -0.03 9.22 -2.58
C LEU A 128 -0.42 10.71 -2.54
N PHE A 129 -0.85 11.24 -1.41
CA PHE A 129 -1.51 12.55 -1.35
C PHE A 129 -0.82 13.63 -0.52
N PHE A 130 0.11 13.27 0.38
CA PHE A 130 0.70 14.20 1.34
C PHE A 130 2.21 14.38 1.19
N THR A 131 2.85 13.71 0.24
CA THR A 131 4.26 13.96 -0.11
C THR A 131 4.41 15.23 -0.95
N SER A 132 5.61 15.81 -0.97
CA SER A 132 5.91 17.06 -1.70
C SER A 132 5.61 16.98 -3.19
N ARG A 133 5.87 15.83 -3.84
CA ARG A 133 5.55 15.59 -5.25
C ARG A 133 4.14 15.04 -5.39
N SER A 134 3.34 15.65 -6.27
CA SER A 134 2.00 15.16 -6.60
C SER A 134 2.06 13.80 -7.31
N THR A 135 0.94 13.08 -7.33
CA THR A 135 0.81 11.79 -8.04
C THR A 135 1.12 11.92 -9.53
N GLY A 136 0.75 13.04 -10.17
CA GLY A 136 1.02 13.30 -11.58
C GLY A 136 2.51 13.37 -11.91
N LEU A 137 3.33 13.94 -11.01
CA LEU A 137 4.78 14.00 -11.19
C LEU A 137 5.47 12.63 -11.04
N ARG A 138 4.78 11.66 -10.44
CA ARG A 138 5.28 10.30 -10.16
C ARG A 138 4.54 9.22 -10.94
N ALA A 139 3.69 9.59 -11.90
CA ALA A 139 2.75 8.67 -12.54
C ALA A 139 3.41 7.48 -13.28
N LEU A 140 4.67 7.63 -13.68
CA LEU A 140 5.45 6.60 -14.40
C LEU A 140 6.45 5.87 -13.49
N GLU A 141 6.48 6.17 -12.19
CA GLU A 141 7.36 5.47 -11.25
C GLU A 141 6.74 4.14 -10.82
N ASP A 142 7.47 3.04 -10.95
CA ASP A 142 6.99 1.71 -10.52
C ASP A 142 6.53 1.71 -9.05
N ARG A 143 7.24 2.45 -8.18
CA ARG A 143 6.87 2.64 -6.78
C ARG A 143 5.49 3.27 -6.60
N GLN A 144 5.09 4.19 -7.47
CA GLN A 144 3.77 4.81 -7.42
C GLN A 144 2.68 3.78 -7.68
N THR A 145 2.89 2.91 -8.68
CA THR A 145 1.99 1.79 -8.98
C THR A 145 1.90 0.82 -7.80
N GLN A 146 3.05 0.38 -7.27
CA GLN A 146 3.10 -0.53 -6.12
C GLN A 146 2.36 0.03 -4.90
N VAL A 147 2.62 1.29 -4.51
CA VAL A 147 1.96 1.88 -3.34
C VAL A 147 0.46 2.07 -3.56
N ARG A 148 0.01 2.39 -4.78
CA ARG A 148 -1.42 2.38 -5.13
C ARG A 148 -2.02 1.00 -4.96
N ASP A 149 -1.32 -0.03 -5.41
CA ASP A 149 -1.80 -1.41 -5.31
C ASP A 149 -1.83 -1.89 -3.85
N TYR A 150 -0.85 -1.48 -3.02
CA TYR A 150 -0.88 -1.68 -1.56
C TYR A 150 -2.12 -1.04 -0.92
N TYR A 151 -2.42 0.21 -1.27
CA TYR A 151 -3.61 0.90 -0.79
C TYR A 151 -4.90 0.16 -1.18
N ASN A 152 -5.06 -0.16 -2.47
CA ASN A 152 -6.27 -0.81 -2.98
C ASN A 152 -6.48 -2.18 -2.32
N PHE A 153 -5.41 -2.98 -2.23
CA PHE A 153 -5.46 -4.29 -1.59
C PHE A 153 -5.76 -4.19 -0.09
N ALA A 154 -5.07 -3.29 0.62
CA ALA A 154 -5.28 -3.14 2.07
C ALA A 154 -6.69 -2.63 2.40
N VAL A 155 -7.25 -1.70 1.63
CA VAL A 155 -8.64 -1.25 1.79
C VAL A 155 -9.61 -2.39 1.52
N GLN A 156 -9.36 -3.21 0.48
CA GLN A 156 -10.19 -4.37 0.17
C GLN A 156 -10.21 -5.36 1.34
N GLU A 157 -9.04 -5.76 1.83
CA GLU A 157 -8.93 -6.72 2.94
C GLU A 157 -9.50 -6.17 4.24
N ALA A 158 -9.25 -4.89 4.55
CA ALA A 158 -9.82 -4.25 5.73
C ALA A 158 -11.35 -4.25 5.68
N LEU A 159 -11.96 -3.85 4.56
CA LEU A 159 -13.42 -3.75 4.43
C LEU A 159 -14.11 -5.10 4.40
N THR A 160 -13.55 -6.08 3.67
CA THR A 160 -14.12 -7.43 3.63
C THR A 160 -14.08 -8.09 5.01
N GLN A 161 -12.95 -7.99 5.72
CA GLN A 161 -12.85 -8.53 7.08
C GLN A 161 -13.70 -7.75 8.08
N LEU A 162 -13.81 -6.43 7.95
CA LEU A 162 -14.69 -5.64 8.81
C LEU A 162 -16.16 -6.00 8.58
N PHE A 163 -16.56 -6.21 7.33
CA PHE A 163 -17.92 -6.63 7.01
C PHE A 163 -18.26 -7.99 7.63
N GLU A 164 -17.32 -8.92 7.63
CA GLU A 164 -17.45 -10.21 8.31
C GLU A 164 -17.57 -10.08 9.83
N LEU A 165 -16.78 -9.19 10.46
CA LEU A 165 -16.85 -8.93 11.91
C LEU A 165 -18.23 -8.44 12.36
N TYR A 166 -18.88 -7.62 11.53
CA TYR A 166 -20.20 -7.06 11.81
C TYR A 166 -21.35 -7.88 11.18
N ARG A 167 -21.07 -9.05 10.62
CA ARG A 167 -22.08 -9.93 10.02
C ARG A 167 -23.12 -10.30 11.08
N GLY A 168 -24.39 -9.95 10.81
CA GLY A 168 -25.51 -10.19 11.73
C GLY A 168 -25.72 -9.12 12.81
N LYS A 169 -24.80 -8.15 12.94
CA LYS A 169 -24.94 -6.96 13.80
C LYS A 169 -24.45 -5.71 13.04
N PRO A 170 -25.13 -5.33 11.95
CA PRO A 170 -24.70 -4.18 11.16
C PRO A 170 -24.70 -2.91 12.00
N PRO A 171 -23.81 -1.93 11.71
CA PRO A 171 -23.83 -0.64 12.37
C PRO A 171 -25.16 0.06 12.12
N SER A 172 -25.65 0.79 13.13
CA SER A 172 -26.79 1.67 12.95
C SER A 172 -26.39 2.86 12.08
N GLU A 173 -27.24 3.18 11.11
CA GLU A 173 -27.10 4.38 10.30
C GLU A 173 -27.65 5.58 11.07
N ALA A 174 -26.88 6.66 11.10
CA ALA A 174 -27.32 7.94 11.63
C ALA A 174 -28.32 8.60 10.67
N ALA A 175 -29.06 9.61 11.15
CA ALA A 175 -30.09 10.29 10.37
C ALA A 175 -29.56 11.01 9.10
N ASP A 176 -28.26 11.26 9.04
CA ASP A 176 -27.56 11.84 7.89
C ASP A 176 -27.07 10.80 6.86
N GLY A 177 -27.47 9.54 7.06
CA GLY A 177 -27.15 8.40 6.21
C GLY A 177 -25.69 7.94 6.30
N ARG A 178 -25.00 8.25 7.39
CA ARG A 178 -23.65 7.74 7.69
C ARG A 178 -23.71 6.64 8.72
N PHE A 179 -22.84 5.65 8.59
CA PHE A 179 -22.62 4.64 9.62
C PHE A 179 -21.29 4.86 10.32
N HIS A 180 -21.25 4.53 11.61
CA HIS A 180 -20.05 4.64 12.45
C HIS A 180 -19.64 3.26 12.96
N LEU A 181 -18.36 2.96 12.84
CA LEU A 181 -17.74 1.72 13.31
C LEU A 181 -16.58 2.08 14.23
N GLN A 182 -16.50 1.41 15.36
CA GLN A 182 -15.46 1.63 16.35
C GLN A 182 -14.64 0.34 16.50
N LEU A 183 -13.37 0.42 16.10
CA LEU A 183 -12.33 -0.55 16.43
C LEU A 183 -11.55 -0.02 17.65
N VAL A 184 -10.57 -0.78 18.13
CA VAL A 184 -9.81 -0.43 19.34
C VAL A 184 -9.10 0.92 19.16
N HIS A 185 -8.39 1.09 18.05
CA HIS A 185 -7.63 2.32 17.77
C HIS A 185 -8.21 3.18 16.64
N TRP A 186 -9.29 2.71 16.01
CA TRP A 186 -9.85 3.36 14.82
C TRP A 186 -11.33 3.68 14.98
N SER A 187 -11.69 4.90 14.57
CA SER A 187 -13.08 5.28 14.35
C SER A 187 -13.30 5.46 12.86
N LEU A 188 -14.18 4.66 12.27
CA LEU A 188 -14.50 4.71 10.86
C LEU A 188 -15.91 5.28 10.69
N SER A 189 -16.04 6.24 9.78
CA SER A 189 -17.34 6.71 9.30
C SER A 189 -17.45 6.46 7.81
N GLY A 190 -18.57 5.91 7.36
CA GLY A 190 -18.82 5.62 5.95
C GLY A 190 -20.23 6.00 5.53
N THR A 191 -20.45 6.07 4.22
CA THR A 191 -21.76 6.26 3.59
C THR A 191 -21.86 5.39 2.34
N MET A 192 -23.05 4.90 2.07
CA MET A 192 -23.38 4.14 0.85
C MET A 192 -24.48 4.85 0.03
N GLN A 193 -24.75 6.13 0.30
CA GLN A 193 -25.84 6.88 -0.34
C GLN A 193 -25.75 6.93 -1.87
N GLU A 194 -24.53 6.94 -2.42
CA GLU A 194 -24.29 6.93 -3.87
C GLU A 194 -24.40 5.51 -4.49
N VAL A 195 -24.53 4.47 -3.67
CA VAL A 195 -24.64 3.08 -4.11
C VAL A 195 -26.08 2.63 -4.03
N ARG A 196 -26.70 2.44 -5.19
CA ARG A 196 -28.02 1.84 -5.28
C ARG A 196 -27.93 0.32 -5.11
N LEU A 197 -28.31 -0.17 -3.93
CA LEU A 197 -28.47 -1.60 -3.69
C LEU A 197 -29.90 -2.01 -4.03
N SER A 198 -30.03 -3.21 -4.61
CA SER A 198 -31.34 -3.74 -4.95
C SER A 198 -32.26 -3.84 -3.73
N GLU A 199 -33.55 -3.58 -3.94
CA GLU A 199 -34.61 -3.67 -2.91
C GLU A 199 -34.54 -2.61 -1.81
N GLY A 200 -33.83 -1.50 -2.07
CA GLY A 200 -33.72 -0.40 -1.09
C GLY A 200 -32.96 -0.79 0.16
N ARG A 201 -32.11 -1.82 0.10
CA ARG A 201 -31.19 -2.15 1.20
C ARG A 201 -30.17 -1.02 1.37
N LEU A 202 -29.83 -0.74 2.62
CA LEU A 202 -28.83 0.27 2.98
C LEU A 202 -27.41 -0.31 3.01
N LEU A 203 -27.29 -1.59 3.36
CA LEU A 203 -26.02 -2.33 3.39
C LEU A 203 -26.14 -3.64 2.61
N PRO A 204 -25.04 -4.10 1.98
CA PRO A 204 -25.01 -5.42 1.35
C PRO A 204 -25.13 -6.54 2.41
N GLN A 205 -25.27 -7.79 1.97
CA GLN A 205 -25.16 -8.97 2.82
C GLN A 205 -23.73 -9.50 2.91
N GLU A 206 -22.91 -9.15 1.91
CA GLU A 206 -21.54 -9.60 1.76
C GLU A 206 -20.81 -8.67 0.78
N LEU A 207 -19.51 -8.48 0.99
CA LEU A 207 -18.61 -7.79 0.07
C LEU A 207 -17.60 -8.81 -0.46
N ILE A 208 -17.55 -8.99 -1.78
CA ILE A 208 -16.63 -9.93 -2.42
C ILE A 208 -15.56 -9.14 -3.19
N PRO A 209 -14.26 -9.43 -3.00
CA PRO A 209 -13.21 -8.93 -3.87
C PRO A 209 -13.49 -9.17 -5.35
N ALA A 210 -13.50 -8.12 -6.18
CA ALA A 210 -13.68 -8.31 -7.62
C ALA A 210 -12.50 -9.10 -8.23
N ALA A 211 -11.31 -9.02 -7.62
CA ALA A 211 -10.12 -9.77 -8.04
C ALA A 211 -10.25 -11.29 -7.88
N SER A 212 -11.09 -11.78 -6.95
CA SER A 212 -11.34 -13.22 -6.78
C SER A 212 -12.42 -13.77 -7.71
N LEU A 213 -13.04 -12.92 -8.53
CA LEU A 213 -14.09 -13.31 -9.45
C LEU A 213 -13.54 -13.37 -10.88
N SER A 214 -13.74 -14.50 -11.54
CA SER A 214 -13.46 -14.68 -12.96
C SER A 214 -14.77 -14.89 -13.73
N PHE A 215 -14.89 -14.29 -14.90
CA PHE A 215 -16.01 -14.54 -15.80
C PHE A 215 -15.69 -15.67 -16.77
N ALA A 216 -16.53 -16.71 -16.79
CA ALA A 216 -16.47 -17.73 -17.82
C ALA A 216 -17.29 -17.29 -19.05
N GLY A 217 -16.76 -17.50 -20.26
CA GLY A 217 -17.50 -17.27 -21.51
C GLY A 217 -17.55 -15.82 -22.01
N LEU A 218 -16.90 -14.87 -21.33
CA LEU A 218 -16.71 -13.50 -21.85
C LEU A 218 -15.36 -13.37 -22.54
N ARG A 219 -15.33 -12.73 -23.71
CA ARG A 219 -14.12 -12.54 -24.50
C ARG A 219 -13.25 -11.39 -23.98
N ASN A 220 -13.88 -10.33 -23.47
CA ASN A 220 -13.21 -9.13 -22.97
C ASN A 220 -13.75 -8.75 -21.60
N GLN A 221 -12.85 -8.51 -20.65
CA GLN A 221 -13.15 -7.90 -19.36
C GLN A 221 -12.47 -6.53 -19.32
N TYR A 222 -13.26 -5.47 -19.13
CA TYR A 222 -12.72 -4.12 -19.01
C TYR A 222 -12.55 -3.78 -17.54
N ARG A 223 -11.31 -3.50 -17.14
CA ARG A 223 -10.95 -2.91 -15.85
C ARG A 223 -10.38 -1.54 -16.07
N ARG A 224 -10.68 -0.61 -15.16
CA ARG A 224 -10.13 0.74 -15.19
C ARG A 224 -9.14 0.87 -14.06
N ASP A 225 -7.88 1.14 -14.39
CA ASP A 225 -6.87 1.45 -13.39
C ASP A 225 -7.26 2.70 -12.60
N GLY A 226 -7.11 2.64 -11.27
CA GLY A 226 -7.53 3.73 -10.41
C GLY A 226 -7.22 3.50 -8.93
N LEU A 227 -7.63 4.48 -8.13
CA LEU A 227 -7.62 4.40 -6.67
C LEU A 227 -8.97 3.88 -6.19
N GLY A 228 -8.95 2.86 -5.33
CA GLY A 228 -10.11 2.27 -4.71
C GLY A 228 -10.06 0.74 -4.74
N ALA A 229 -10.59 0.12 -3.69
CA ALA A 229 -10.80 -1.31 -3.64
C ALA A 229 -11.97 -1.70 -4.56
N GLU A 230 -11.73 -2.63 -5.48
CA GLU A 230 -12.76 -3.17 -6.37
C GLU A 230 -13.54 -4.29 -5.64
N LEU A 231 -14.81 -4.06 -5.39
CA LEU A 231 -15.67 -4.98 -4.64
C LEU A 231 -16.98 -5.23 -5.40
N VAL A 232 -17.63 -6.34 -5.07
CA VAL A 232 -19.00 -6.65 -5.46
C VAL A 232 -19.86 -6.69 -4.22
N ALA A 233 -20.88 -5.85 -4.18
CA ALA A 233 -21.83 -5.78 -3.08
C ALA A 233 -22.96 -6.77 -3.33
N VAL A 234 -22.99 -7.87 -2.58
CA VAL A 234 -24.01 -8.92 -2.74
C VAL A 234 -25.24 -8.55 -1.92
N THR A 235 -26.40 -8.42 -2.55
CA THR A 235 -27.67 -8.18 -1.86
C THR A 235 -28.50 -9.45 -1.72
N ARG A 236 -28.30 -10.43 -2.61
CA ARG A 236 -28.95 -11.75 -2.62
C ARG A 236 -28.05 -12.81 -3.24
N LYS A 237 -28.22 -14.06 -2.82
CA LYS A 237 -27.52 -15.22 -3.41
C LYS A 237 -28.10 -15.71 -4.74
N ARG A 238 -29.30 -15.27 -5.13
CA ARG A 238 -29.98 -15.67 -6.37
C ARG A 238 -30.64 -14.49 -7.08
N VAL A 239 -30.52 -14.47 -8.40
CA VAL A 239 -31.10 -13.45 -9.31
C VAL A 239 -32.58 -13.74 -9.59
N VAL A 240 -32.95 -15.01 -9.74
CA VAL A 240 -34.32 -15.42 -10.09
C VAL A 240 -35.02 -15.93 -8.84
N SER A 241 -36.15 -15.31 -8.53
CA SER A 241 -37.10 -15.73 -7.50
C SER A 241 -38.45 -16.06 -8.15
N SER A 242 -39.36 -16.70 -7.42
CA SER A 242 -40.74 -16.96 -7.90
C SER A 242 -41.49 -15.67 -8.26
N GLN A 243 -41.12 -14.53 -7.67
CA GLN A 243 -41.68 -13.20 -7.96
C GLN A 243 -41.09 -12.57 -9.23
N SER A 244 -39.92 -13.04 -9.71
CA SER A 244 -39.29 -12.53 -10.92
C SER A 244 -40.11 -12.81 -12.18
N ALA A 245 -41.06 -13.76 -12.13
CA ALA A 245 -42.01 -14.01 -13.21
C ALA A 245 -43.11 -12.95 -13.32
N GLN A 246 -43.30 -12.09 -12.29
CA GLN A 246 -44.36 -11.09 -12.22
C GLN A 246 -43.92 -9.69 -12.66
N LEU A 247 -42.61 -9.45 -12.76
CA LEU A 247 -42.05 -8.16 -13.15
C LEU A 247 -41.31 -8.29 -14.50
N PRO A 248 -41.48 -7.35 -15.45
CA PRO A 248 -40.80 -7.39 -16.74
C PRO A 248 -39.31 -7.04 -16.64
N TRP A 249 -38.81 -6.68 -15.46
CA TRP A 249 -37.42 -6.33 -15.20
C TRP A 249 -36.98 -6.87 -13.83
N SER A 250 -35.67 -7.06 -13.66
CA SER A 250 -35.03 -7.39 -12.39
C SER A 250 -33.76 -6.56 -12.22
N GLU A 251 -33.55 -6.02 -11.02
CA GLU A 251 -32.26 -5.42 -10.65
C GLU A 251 -31.22 -6.52 -10.42
N THR A 252 -29.95 -6.24 -10.71
CA THR A 252 -28.87 -7.19 -10.45
C THR A 252 -28.53 -7.18 -8.95
N PRO A 253 -28.50 -8.34 -8.27
CA PRO A 253 -28.20 -8.38 -6.83
C PRO A 253 -26.70 -8.33 -6.51
N PHE A 254 -25.88 -7.93 -7.49
CA PHE A 254 -24.42 -7.94 -7.43
C PHE A 254 -23.81 -6.66 -8.03
N PRO A 255 -24.22 -5.45 -7.62
CA PRO A 255 -23.60 -4.22 -8.10
C PRO A 255 -22.08 -4.21 -7.83
N ALA A 256 -21.32 -3.81 -8.84
CA ALA A 256 -19.90 -3.49 -8.68
C ALA A 256 -19.77 -2.16 -7.93
N VAL A 257 -18.89 -2.13 -6.92
CA VAL A 257 -18.66 -0.96 -6.08
C VAL A 257 -17.17 -0.71 -5.93
N SER A 258 -16.77 0.56 -5.91
CA SER A 258 -15.41 0.99 -5.62
C SER A 258 -15.38 1.65 -4.25
N ALA A 259 -14.65 1.07 -3.31
CA ALA A 259 -14.54 1.62 -1.96
C ALA A 259 -13.23 2.40 -1.79
N VAL A 260 -13.31 3.56 -1.14
CA VAL A 260 -12.17 4.44 -0.87
C VAL A 260 -12.21 4.84 0.60
N ILE A 261 -11.10 4.65 1.31
CA ILE A 261 -10.92 5.15 2.68
C ILE A 261 -10.02 6.38 2.62
N ARG A 262 -10.51 7.50 3.16
CA ARG A 262 -9.73 8.73 3.29
C ARG A 262 -9.18 8.83 4.70
N PHE A 263 -7.91 9.19 4.81
CA PHE A 263 -7.25 9.42 6.09
C PHE A 263 -7.04 10.93 6.25
N PRO A 264 -7.74 11.59 7.18
CA PRO A 264 -7.57 13.02 7.40
C PRO A 264 -6.18 13.29 7.97
N GLY A 265 -5.47 14.28 7.41
CA GLY A 265 -4.10 14.64 7.79
C GLY A 265 -3.96 15.22 9.21
N GLU A 266 -5.07 15.46 9.91
CA GLU A 266 -5.10 16.13 11.22
C GLU A 266 -4.88 15.19 12.42
N THR A 267 -4.90 13.86 12.22
CA THR A 267 -4.79 12.88 13.32
C THR A 267 -3.44 12.16 13.33
N GLY A 268 -2.61 12.41 14.35
CA GLY A 268 -1.28 11.79 14.56
C GLY A 268 -0.11 12.59 13.99
N ILE A 269 1.12 12.01 14.04
CA ILE A 269 2.46 12.58 13.71
C ILE A 269 2.61 13.44 12.43
N TRP A 270 1.54 13.60 11.66
CA TRP A 270 1.45 14.34 10.40
C TRP A 270 0.49 15.55 10.44
N GLY A 271 0.04 15.96 11.63
CA GLY A 271 -1.01 16.97 11.90
C GLY A 271 -0.90 18.36 11.25
N ALA A 272 0.04 18.57 10.34
CA ALA A 272 0.24 19.80 9.57
C ALA A 272 0.28 19.59 8.05
N MET A 273 -0.10 18.41 7.54
CA MET A 273 -0.16 18.16 6.10
C MET A 273 -1.59 18.35 5.59
N GLU A 274 -1.89 19.52 5.02
CA GLU A 274 -3.11 19.71 4.21
C GLU A 274 -2.94 19.00 2.86
N PRO A 275 -3.99 18.34 2.33
CA PRO A 275 -3.94 17.77 0.99
C PRO A 275 -3.77 18.91 -0.03
N LYS A 276 -2.62 18.97 -0.72
CA LYS A 276 -2.38 20.05 -1.67
C LYS A 276 -3.29 19.90 -2.89
N PRO A 277 -4.01 20.95 -3.30
CA PRO A 277 -4.88 20.89 -4.47
C PRO A 277 -4.05 20.53 -5.71
N ASN A 278 -4.59 19.61 -6.51
CA ASN A 278 -4.00 19.20 -7.78
C ASN A 278 -4.26 20.30 -8.81
N VAL A 279 -3.52 21.40 -8.72
CA VAL A 279 -3.62 22.52 -9.68
C VAL A 279 -2.87 22.11 -10.93
N GLY A 280 -3.60 21.55 -11.91
CA GLY A 280 -3.12 21.51 -13.29
C GLY A 280 -2.90 22.94 -13.80
N PRO A 281 -2.00 23.16 -14.78
CA PRO A 281 -1.79 24.49 -15.34
C PRO A 281 -3.13 25.06 -15.84
N PRO A 282 -3.39 26.36 -15.64
CA PRO A 282 -4.61 26.98 -16.12
C PRO A 282 -4.72 26.73 -17.62
N ARG A 283 -5.83 26.12 -18.06
CA ARG A 283 -6.17 26.08 -19.48
C ARG A 283 -6.39 27.52 -19.90
N THR A 284 -5.41 28.11 -20.57
CA THR A 284 -5.61 29.33 -21.34
C THR A 284 -6.56 28.96 -22.47
N SER A 285 -7.81 29.39 -22.37
CA SER A 285 -8.72 29.43 -23.52
C SER A 285 -8.19 30.48 -24.49
N SER A 286 -7.70 30.02 -25.64
CA SER A 286 -7.60 30.78 -26.88
C SER A 286 -8.60 30.21 -27.87
#